data_AF-A0A1I3V9M8-F1
#
_entry.id   AF-A0A1I3V9M8-F1
#
_cell.length_a   1.000
_cell.length_b   1.000
_cell.length_c   1.000
_cell.angle_alpha   90.00
_cell.angle_beta   90.00
_cell.angle_gamma   90.00
#
_symmetry.space_group_name_H-M   'P 1'
#
loop_
_entity.id
_entity.type
_entity.pdbx_description
1 polymer ?
#
loop_
_entity_poly.entity_id
_entity_poly.type
_entity_poly.pdbx_seq_one_letter_code
_entity_poly.pdbx_strand_id
1 'polypeptide(L)'
;MKAQEAGHKEDTAASGATSNCKWAGRSADDSSTNLSISVRAKQGLGQVNNNDGALTQGNVNGRPATQYVPNTGGYCLLSLAVSQNSRVDLGYSILTAKDTAQVCEAVSRIANIVEPKLPKYEG
;
A
#
# COMPACT_ATOMS: atom_id res chain seq x y z
N MET A 1 24.15 3.48 3.81
CA MET A 1 23.88 3.81 2.39
C MET A 1 22.79 4.88 2.38
N LYS A 2 23.05 6.03 1.76
CA LYS A 2 22.10 7.16 1.74
C LYS A 2 21.24 7.05 0.48
N ALA A 3 19.91 7.10 0.63
CA ALA A 3 19.01 7.21 -0.51
C ALA A 3 19.35 8.47 -1.30
N GLN A 4 19.52 8.33 -2.62
CA GLN A 4 19.98 9.37 -3.51
C GLN A 4 18.86 9.63 -4.50
N GLU A 5 17.99 10.59 -4.19
CA GLU A 5 17.23 11.45 -5.11
C GLU A 5 16.14 12.25 -4.37
N ALA A 6 15.84 13.46 -4.85
CA ALA A 6 14.89 14.38 -4.25
C ALA A 6 13.45 13.84 -4.41
N GLY A 7 12.68 13.85 -3.30
CA GLY A 7 11.28 13.45 -3.26
C GLY A 7 10.47 14.07 -4.40
N HIS A 8 9.79 13.21 -5.17
CA HIS A 8 9.02 13.58 -6.35
C HIS A 8 7.78 14.42 -5.99
N LYS A 9 7.31 15.25 -6.94
CA LYS A 9 6.26 16.27 -6.74
C LYS A 9 4.99 15.68 -6.13
N GLU A 10 4.57 16.25 -5.00
CA GLU A 10 3.30 15.98 -4.33
C GLU A 10 2.14 16.49 -5.19
N ASP A 11 1.19 15.62 -5.54
CA ASP A 11 -0.13 16.05 -6.00
C ASP A 11 -0.99 16.32 -4.75
N THR A 12 -1.00 17.58 -4.31
CA THR A 12 -1.74 18.04 -3.12
C THR A 12 -3.22 18.31 -3.41
N ALA A 13 -3.72 18.04 -4.61
CA ALA A 13 -5.12 18.27 -4.94
C ALA A 13 -5.99 17.15 -4.36
N ALA A 14 -6.33 17.25 -3.08
CA ALA A 14 -7.41 16.51 -2.44
C ALA A 14 -8.78 16.96 -3.01
N SER A 15 -9.03 16.66 -4.27
CA SER A 15 -10.39 16.48 -4.76
C SER A 15 -10.95 15.25 -4.04
N GLY A 16 -12.26 15.09 -3.86
CA GLY A 16 -12.84 13.88 -3.24
C GLY A 16 -12.53 12.54 -3.93
N ALA A 17 -11.58 12.53 -4.87
CA ALA A 17 -10.83 11.40 -5.39
C ALA A 17 -9.74 10.92 -4.40
N THR A 18 -9.14 9.78 -4.69
CA THR A 18 -8.06 9.20 -3.88
C THR A 18 -6.82 10.11 -3.93
N SER A 19 -6.43 10.72 -2.81
CA SER A 19 -5.11 11.35 -2.69
C SER A 19 -4.07 10.24 -2.80
N ASN A 20 -3.18 10.33 -3.79
CA ASN A 20 -2.19 9.29 -4.04
C ASN A 20 -0.78 9.88 -4.06
N CYS A 21 0.16 9.12 -3.50
CA CYS A 21 1.58 9.39 -3.62
C CYS A 21 2.23 8.15 -4.22
N LYS A 22 3.19 8.36 -5.13
CA LYS A 22 3.91 7.29 -5.80
C LYS A 22 5.41 7.57 -5.79
N TRP A 23 6.18 6.53 -5.54
CA TRP A 23 7.63 6.57 -5.57
C TRP A 23 8.12 5.42 -6.43
N ALA A 24 8.76 5.75 -7.55
CA ALA A 24 9.53 4.81 -8.32
C ALA A 24 10.93 4.67 -7.70
N GLY A 25 11.48 3.47 -7.71
CA GLY A 25 12.82 3.19 -7.21
C GLY A 25 13.40 1.95 -7.86
N ARG A 26 14.56 1.52 -7.36
CA ARG A 26 15.18 0.26 -7.78
C ARG A 26 15.55 -0.60 -6.58
N SER A 27 15.38 -1.91 -6.71
CA SER A 27 15.83 -2.89 -5.72
C SER A 27 17.32 -3.20 -5.88
N ALA A 28 17.86 -4.00 -4.96
CA ALA A 28 19.30 -4.32 -4.92
C ALA A 28 19.81 -5.07 -6.17
N ASP A 29 18.93 -5.74 -6.90
CA ASP A 29 19.17 -6.42 -8.16
C ASP A 29 18.87 -5.53 -9.40
N ASP A 30 18.76 -4.21 -9.21
CA ASP A 30 18.44 -3.19 -10.23
C ASP A 30 17.04 -3.32 -10.86
N SER A 31 16.17 -4.16 -10.30
CA SER A 31 14.79 -4.29 -10.75
C SER A 31 13.97 -3.03 -10.40
N SER A 32 13.13 -2.57 -11.33
CA SER A 32 12.24 -1.44 -11.11
C SER A 32 11.19 -1.75 -10.05
N THR A 33 11.05 -0.84 -9.08
CA THR A 33 10.07 -0.93 -8.00
C THR A 33 9.16 0.28 -7.99
N ASN A 34 7.94 0.11 -7.49
CA ASN A 34 7.00 1.20 -7.30
C ASN A 34 6.25 1.04 -5.97
N LEU A 35 6.36 2.05 -5.11
CA LEU A 35 5.52 2.21 -3.94
C LEU A 35 4.40 3.20 -4.25
N SER A 36 3.19 2.87 -3.82
CA SER A 36 2.04 3.77 -3.83
C SER A 36 1.36 3.79 -2.47
N ILE A 37 0.96 4.98 -2.05
CA ILE A 37 0.14 5.19 -0.86
C ILE A 37 -1.08 5.98 -1.31
N SER A 38 -2.26 5.49 -0.99
CA SER A 38 -3.52 6.04 -1.48
C SER A 38 -4.52 6.20 -0.34
N VAL A 39 -4.93 7.44 -0.06
CA VAL A 39 -5.93 7.75 0.98
C VAL A 39 -7.33 7.67 0.37
N ARG A 40 -8.17 6.82 0.96
CA ARG A 40 -9.54 6.56 0.52
C ARG A 40 -10.51 7.04 1.58
N ALA A 41 -10.87 8.32 1.53
CA ALA A 41 -11.67 8.95 2.59
C ALA A 41 -13.12 8.45 2.69
N LYS A 42 -13.66 7.80 1.64
CA LYS A 42 -15.05 7.32 1.55
C LYS A 42 -15.17 5.85 1.19
N GLN A 43 -14.09 5.07 1.39
CA GLN A 43 -14.12 3.64 1.12
C GLN A 43 -13.52 2.85 2.29
N GLY A 44 -14.32 1.98 2.91
CA GLY A 44 -13.88 1.08 3.97
C GLY A 44 -13.16 -0.17 3.44
N LEU A 45 -12.72 -1.06 4.33
CA LEU A 45 -12.01 -2.30 3.93
C LEU A 45 -12.86 -3.25 3.10
N GLY A 46 -14.19 -3.25 3.26
CA GLY A 46 -15.11 -4.06 2.46
C GLY A 46 -15.19 -3.65 0.98
N GLN A 47 -14.60 -2.52 0.61
CA GLN A 47 -14.56 -2.01 -0.76
C GLN A 47 -13.15 -2.13 -1.37
N VAL A 48 -12.30 -3.00 -0.83
CA VAL A 48 -11.04 -3.39 -1.47
C VAL A 48 -11.38 -4.32 -2.64
N ASN A 49 -10.84 -4.01 -3.81
CA ASN A 49 -11.12 -4.78 -5.02
C ASN A 49 -10.37 -6.13 -4.97
N ASN A 50 -11.06 -7.21 -5.33
CA ASN A 50 -10.55 -8.58 -5.41
C ASN A 50 -10.52 -9.15 -6.84
N ASN A 51 -10.71 -8.31 -7.86
CA ASN A 51 -10.72 -8.76 -9.24
C ASN A 51 -9.37 -9.42 -9.59
N ASP A 52 -9.43 -10.74 -9.75
CA ASP A 52 -8.30 -11.61 -10.13
C ASP A 52 -7.17 -11.75 -9.09
N GLY A 53 -7.55 -11.93 -7.82
CA GLY A 53 -6.61 -12.25 -6.75
C GLY A 53 -7.25 -12.72 -5.46
N ALA A 54 -6.41 -12.94 -4.45
CA ALA A 54 -6.81 -13.35 -3.11
C ALA A 54 -6.88 -12.14 -2.17
N LEU A 55 -7.94 -12.06 -1.36
CA LEU A 55 -8.03 -11.17 -0.22
C LEU A 55 -7.78 -11.95 1.08
N THR A 56 -6.88 -11.44 1.91
CA THR A 56 -6.63 -11.96 3.26
C THR A 56 -6.89 -10.86 4.27
N GLN A 57 -7.79 -11.11 5.22
CA GLN A 57 -8.05 -10.21 6.33
C GLN A 57 -7.03 -10.45 7.45
N GLY A 58 -6.65 -9.38 8.16
CA GLY A 58 -5.71 -9.46 9.27
C GLY A 58 -5.62 -8.14 10.00
N ASN A 59 -4.53 -7.95 10.73
CA ASN A 59 -4.25 -6.73 11.49
C ASN A 59 -2.79 -6.29 11.31
N VAL A 60 -2.55 -4.98 11.32
CA VAL A 60 -1.21 -4.38 11.43
C VAL A 60 -1.18 -3.57 12.72
N ASN A 61 -0.36 -3.96 13.70
CA ASN A 61 -0.28 -3.32 15.02
C ASN A 61 -1.66 -3.12 15.70
N GLY A 62 -2.57 -4.09 15.56
CA GLY A 62 -3.92 -4.02 16.12
C GLY A 62 -4.93 -3.22 15.28
N ARG A 63 -4.51 -2.59 14.17
CA ARG A 63 -5.40 -1.96 13.20
C ARG A 63 -5.92 -2.98 12.18
N PRO A 64 -7.23 -3.07 11.93
CA PRO A 64 -7.78 -3.93 10.89
C PRO A 64 -7.17 -3.65 9.52
N ALA A 65 -6.86 -4.71 8.79
CA ALA A 65 -6.23 -4.63 7.49
C ALA A 65 -6.75 -5.71 6.53
N THR A 66 -6.69 -5.41 5.23
CA THR A 66 -6.96 -6.35 4.15
C THR A 66 -5.77 -6.35 3.21
N GLN A 67 -5.16 -7.52 3.01
CA GLN A 67 -4.14 -7.74 2.00
C GLN A 67 -4.79 -8.27 0.72
N TYR A 68 -4.42 -7.71 -0.43
CA TYR A 68 -4.75 -8.21 -1.75
C TYR A 68 -3.47 -8.66 -2.46
N VAL A 69 -3.51 -9.88 -3.00
CA VAL A 69 -2.44 -10.45 -3.84
C VAL A 69 -3.06 -10.91 -5.15
N PRO A 70 -2.66 -10.34 -6.31
CA PRO A 70 -3.12 -10.80 -7.60
C PRO A 70 -2.63 -12.22 -7.88
N ASN A 71 -3.36 -12.97 -8.70
CA ASN A 71 -2.96 -14.32 -9.11
C ASN A 71 -1.67 -14.31 -9.96
N THR A 72 -1.36 -13.17 -10.59
CA THR A 72 -0.18 -12.98 -11.43
C THR A 72 0.48 -11.63 -11.19
N GLY A 73 1.79 -11.56 -11.44
CA GLY A 73 2.59 -10.33 -11.35
C GLY A 73 3.21 -10.07 -9.97
N GLY A 74 4.21 -9.19 -9.94
CA GLY A 74 4.93 -8.82 -8.72
C GLY A 74 4.31 -7.63 -8.00
N TYR A 75 3.05 -7.73 -7.57
CA TYR A 75 2.33 -6.67 -6.86
C TYR A 75 1.71 -7.19 -5.56
N CYS A 76 1.67 -6.34 -4.54
CA CYS A 76 0.92 -6.59 -3.31
C CYS A 76 0.28 -5.30 -2.83
N LEU A 77 -0.97 -5.38 -2.40
CA LEU A 77 -1.69 -4.28 -1.79
C LEU A 77 -2.02 -4.62 -0.34
N LEU A 78 -1.80 -3.69 0.57
CA LEU A 78 -2.19 -3.79 1.96
C LEU A 78 -3.00 -2.55 2.34
N SER A 79 -4.27 -2.75 2.61
CA SER A 79 -5.22 -1.70 2.99
C SER A 79 -5.38 -1.66 4.50
N LEU A 80 -5.18 -0.50 5.11
CA LEU A 80 -5.31 -0.26 6.55
C LEU A 80 -6.59 0.54 6.83
N ALA A 81 -7.41 0.10 7.78
CA ALA A 81 -8.60 0.83 8.17
C ALA A 81 -8.24 2.14 8.90
N VAL A 82 -8.84 3.26 8.49
CA VAL A 82 -8.76 4.52 9.24
C VAL A 82 -10.04 4.73 10.06
N SER A 83 -11.18 4.40 9.47
CA SER A 83 -12.49 4.26 10.13
C SER A 83 -13.26 3.12 9.48
N GLN A 84 -14.54 2.91 9.84
CA GLN A 84 -15.41 1.96 9.12
C GLN A 84 -15.54 2.29 7.62
N ASN A 85 -15.51 3.58 7.26
CA ASN A 85 -15.79 4.07 5.91
C ASN A 85 -14.58 4.71 5.21
N SER A 86 -13.38 4.59 5.80
CA SER A 86 -12.16 5.13 5.21
C SER A 86 -10.97 4.20 5.43
N ARG A 87 -10.05 4.20 4.48
CA ARG A 87 -8.83 3.37 4.53
C ARG A 87 -7.65 4.05 3.86
N VAL A 88 -6.46 3.51 4.11
CA VAL A 88 -5.24 3.84 3.35
C VAL A 88 -4.75 2.58 2.67
N ASP A 89 -4.57 2.65 1.36
CA ASP A 89 -4.05 1.58 0.52
C ASP A 89 -2.54 1.76 0.34
N LEU A 90 -1.77 0.74 0.68
CA LEU A 90 -0.33 0.64 0.43
C LEU A 90 -0.13 -0.37 -0.67
N GLY A 91 0.29 0.07 -1.85
CA GLY A 91 0.59 -0.81 -2.98
C GLY A 91 2.08 -0.84 -3.23
N TYR A 92 2.67 -2.02 -3.35
CA TYR A 92 4.06 -2.18 -3.74
C TYR A 92 4.17 -3.12 -4.93
N SER A 93 5.00 -2.77 -5.92
CA SER A 93 5.35 -3.67 -7.01
C SER A 93 6.84 -3.73 -7.26
N ILE A 94 7.27 -4.88 -7.75
CA ILE A 94 8.59 -5.13 -8.32
C ILE A 94 8.34 -5.75 -9.71
N LEU A 95 8.78 -5.07 -10.76
CA LEU A 95 8.34 -5.37 -12.14
C LEU A 95 8.77 -6.76 -12.62
N THR A 96 9.91 -7.24 -12.14
CA THR A 96 10.53 -8.53 -12.50
C THR A 96 10.29 -9.61 -11.45
N ALA A 97 9.60 -9.30 -10.34
CA ALA A 97 9.39 -10.26 -9.28
C ALA A 97 8.53 -11.42 -9.78
N LYS A 98 9.06 -12.63 -9.61
CA LYS A 98 8.37 -13.90 -9.86
C LYS A 98 7.65 -14.42 -8.62
N ASP A 99 7.96 -13.84 -7.46
CA ASP A 99 7.42 -14.21 -6.16
C ASP A 99 6.74 -12.99 -5.53
N THR A 100 5.44 -13.14 -5.25
CA THR A 100 4.62 -12.12 -4.59
C THR A 100 4.89 -12.04 -3.09
N ALA A 101 5.46 -13.09 -2.47
CA ALA A 101 5.72 -13.13 -1.04
C ALA A 101 6.71 -12.04 -0.63
N GLN A 102 7.80 -11.86 -1.38
CA GLN A 102 8.78 -10.79 -1.15
C GLN A 102 8.14 -9.39 -1.26
N VAL A 103 7.26 -9.20 -2.26
CA VAL A 103 6.57 -7.93 -2.48
C VAL A 103 5.62 -7.62 -1.31
N CYS A 104 4.91 -8.63 -0.81
CA CYS A 104 4.03 -8.50 0.34
C CYS A 104 4.77 -8.30 1.67
N GLU A 105 5.95 -8.91 1.83
CA GLU A 105 6.79 -8.65 2.99
C GLU A 105 7.24 -7.19 3.02
N ALA A 106 7.67 -6.66 1.88
CA ALA A 106 8.06 -5.26 1.74
C ALA A 106 6.91 -4.31 2.08
N VAL A 107 5.70 -4.54 1.54
CA VAL A 107 4.54 -3.69 1.85
C VAL A 107 4.14 -3.78 3.33
N SER A 108 4.29 -4.95 3.96
CA SER A 108 4.02 -5.15 5.39
C SER A 108 5.00 -4.35 6.28
N ARG A 109 6.29 -4.33 5.92
CA ARG A 109 7.29 -3.50 6.61
C ARG A 109 6.97 -2.01 6.49
N ILE A 110 6.51 -1.57 5.31
CA ILE A 110 6.07 -0.18 5.09
C ILE A 110 4.82 0.12 5.91
N ALA A 111 3.87 -0.81 6.00
CA ALA A 111 2.68 -0.65 6.81
C ALA A 111 3.01 -0.41 8.29
N ASN A 112 4.01 -1.10 8.83
CA ASN A 112 4.48 -0.85 10.21
C ASN A 112 5.03 0.58 10.43
N ILE A 113 5.48 1.25 9.37
CA ILE A 113 5.95 2.65 9.41
C ILE A 113 4.78 3.64 9.24
N VAL A 114 3.82 3.29 8.37
CA VAL A 114 2.67 4.14 8.04
C VAL A 114 1.62 4.11 9.14
N GLU A 115 1.29 2.94 9.67
CA GLU A 115 0.25 2.71 10.68
C GLU A 115 0.29 3.72 11.83
N PRO A 116 1.42 3.94 12.53
CA PRO A 116 1.48 4.89 13.65
C PRO A 116 1.35 6.36 13.25
N LYS A 117 1.47 6.68 11.96
CA LYS A 117 1.27 8.04 11.42
C LYS A 117 -0.17 8.30 11.01
N LEU A 118 -0.99 7.26 10.92
CA LEU A 118 -2.41 7.41 10.62
C LEU A 118 -3.15 7.93 11.86
N PRO A 119 -4.30 8.60 11.67
CA PRO A 119 -5.21 8.86 12.77
C PRO A 119 -5.51 7.57 13.55
N LYS A 120 -5.81 7.72 14.85
CA LYS A 120 -6.27 6.60 15.66
C LYS A 120 -7.45 5.93 14.97
N TYR A 121 -7.43 4.61 14.94
CA TYR A 121 -8.57 3.86 14.41
C TYR A 121 -9.75 4.04 15.35
N GLU A 122 -10.78 4.75 14.89
CA GLU A 122 -12.06 4.85 15.56
C GLU A 122 -12.98 3.84 14.89
N GLY A 123 -13.03 2.66 15.49
CA GLY A 123 -13.80 1.50 15.03
C GLY A 123 -15.30 1.72 15.14
#